data_AF-A0AAV5IX92-F1
#
_entry.id   AF-A0AAV5IX92-F1
#
_cell.length_a   1.000
_cell.length_b   1.000
_cell.length_c   1.000
_cell.angle_alpha   90.00
_cell.angle_beta   90.00
_cell.angle_gamma   90.00
#
_symmetry.space_group_name_H-M   'P 1'
#
loop_
_entity.id
_entity.type
_entity.pdbx_description
1 polymer ?
#
loop_
_entity_poly.entity_id
_entity_poly.type
_entity_poly.pdbx_seq_one_letter_code
_entity_poly.pdbx_strand_id
1 'polypeptide(L)'
;MVGSRLSPQILRPTAAIGVVPCRQVSICGLSLYPLMTFTARKLAVSADRKLKWACRLSLVDQSPPKSSVDMEGLVGFLYDDLPHLFDEQGIDRTAYDERVLFRDPITKHDTISGYLFNIALLKVLFRPQFQLHWVKQTGPYEITTRWTMIMKFILLPWKPELVFTGTSVMGVNPKNGKFCSHVDYWDSIEKNDYFSPEGLVDVIKQLRIYKTPDLETPKYRILKRTANYEVTCISSDKSYCCIQCLLFLLFYIFTLRQTNVQSELTGTLGYLMNVKHFHLFP
;
A
#
# COMPACT_ATOMS: atom_id res chain seq x y z
N MET A 1 -50.80 28.91 23.88
CA MET A 1 -52.09 29.25 23.25
C MET A 1 -51.79 29.89 21.90
N VAL A 2 -52.37 29.34 20.82
CA VAL A 2 -52.67 29.95 19.49
C VAL A 2 -51.46 30.55 18.75
N GLY A 3 -51.07 30.17 17.53
CA GLY A 3 -51.82 29.63 16.40
C GLY A 3 -51.56 30.51 15.17
N SER A 4 -50.69 30.04 14.27
CA SER A 4 -50.88 30.00 12.80
C SER A 4 -51.21 31.29 12.01
N ARG A 5 -50.37 31.66 11.02
CA ARG A 5 -50.62 31.50 9.55
C ARG A 5 -49.79 32.45 8.66
N LEU A 6 -49.57 31.93 7.45
CA LEU A 6 -48.73 32.36 6.34
C LEU A 6 -49.42 33.35 5.36
N SER A 7 -48.56 34.00 4.55
CA SER A 7 -48.73 34.31 3.10
C SER A 7 -49.26 35.72 2.69
N PRO A 8 -49.12 36.15 1.41
CA PRO A 8 -47.91 36.67 0.78
C PRO A 8 -48.13 38.07 0.17
N GLN A 9 -47.05 38.82 -0.13
CA GLN A 9 -47.13 40.07 -0.89
C GLN A 9 -46.28 39.97 -2.16
N ILE A 10 -46.97 40.16 -3.29
CA ILE A 10 -46.49 40.17 -4.67
C ILE A 10 -46.02 41.59 -5.00
N LEU A 11 -44.84 41.72 -5.61
CA LEU A 11 -44.51 42.85 -6.49
C LEU A 11 -43.51 42.40 -7.57
N ARG A 12 -43.97 42.44 -8.83
CA ARG A 12 -43.19 42.40 -10.09
C ARG A 12 -42.60 43.82 -10.37
N PRO A 13 -41.52 44.02 -11.17
CA PRO A 13 -41.56 43.89 -12.63
C PRO A 13 -40.29 43.35 -13.35
N THR A 14 -40.57 42.54 -14.39
CA THR A 14 -40.09 42.52 -15.79
C THR A 14 -38.63 42.81 -16.21
N ALA A 15 -38.14 41.88 -17.06
CA ALA A 15 -37.29 42.01 -18.27
C ALA A 15 -35.77 42.25 -18.14
N ALA A 16 -34.97 41.22 -18.52
CA ALA A 16 -34.30 41.17 -19.83
C ALA A 16 -33.43 39.89 -19.93
N ILE A 17 -33.69 39.07 -20.95
CA ILE A 17 -32.91 37.89 -21.31
C ILE A 17 -31.77 38.34 -22.22
N GLY A 18 -30.53 38.22 -21.76
CA GLY A 18 -29.32 38.45 -22.55
C GLY A 18 -28.68 37.11 -22.94
N VAL A 19 -28.92 36.67 -24.17
CA VAL A 19 -28.25 35.53 -24.81
C VAL A 19 -26.90 36.00 -25.36
N VAL A 20 -25.83 35.33 -24.97
CA VAL A 20 -24.47 35.52 -25.52
C VAL A 20 -24.30 34.59 -26.73
N PRO A 21 -24.00 35.09 -27.95
CA PRO A 21 -23.62 34.24 -29.06
C PRO A 21 -22.09 34.10 -29.17
N CYS A 22 -21.65 32.84 -29.31
CA CYS A 22 -20.29 32.45 -29.66
C CYS A 22 -20.00 32.87 -31.12
N ARG A 23 -18.94 33.65 -31.35
CA ARG A 23 -18.49 34.09 -32.67
C ARG A 23 -17.71 32.96 -33.36
N GLN A 24 -18.30 32.41 -34.41
CA GLN A 24 -17.68 31.56 -35.41
C GLN A 24 -17.03 32.45 -36.48
N VAL A 25 -15.72 32.33 -36.69
CA VAL A 25 -15.00 33.01 -37.77
C VAL A 25 -14.85 32.04 -38.93
N SER A 26 -15.46 32.40 -40.06
CA SER A 26 -15.34 31.74 -41.36
C SER A 26 -14.52 32.65 -42.28
N ILE A 27 -13.46 32.13 -42.89
CA ILE A 27 -12.80 32.73 -44.05
C ILE A 27 -12.45 31.60 -45.03
N CYS A 28 -13.09 31.63 -46.19
CA CYS A 28 -12.69 30.92 -47.41
C CYS A 28 -12.00 31.91 -48.36
N GLY A 29 -10.92 31.50 -49.02
CA GLY A 29 -10.31 32.24 -50.12
C GLY A 29 -8.91 31.78 -50.56
N LEU A 30 -8.89 30.79 -51.46
CA LEU A 30 -7.98 30.54 -52.61
C LEU A 30 -6.49 31.01 -52.61
N SER A 31 -5.56 30.07 -52.86
CA SER A 31 -4.38 30.15 -53.77
C SER A 31 -3.46 28.91 -53.55
N LEU A 32 -3.44 27.88 -54.42
CA LEU A 32 -2.63 27.66 -55.64
C LEU A 32 -1.19 27.08 -55.43
N TYR A 33 -1.02 25.85 -55.94
CA TYR A 33 0.21 25.08 -56.33
C TYR A 33 1.03 24.31 -55.25
N PRO A 34 1.81 23.27 -55.63
CA PRO A 34 1.40 22.04 -56.32
C PRO A 34 1.92 20.75 -55.63
N LEU A 35 1.27 19.64 -55.97
CA LEU A 35 1.63 18.26 -55.67
C LEU A 35 2.95 17.88 -56.36
N MET A 36 4.02 17.68 -55.58
CA MET A 36 5.28 17.08 -56.06
C MET A 36 5.32 15.61 -55.67
N THR A 37 5.01 14.76 -56.64
CA THR A 37 5.24 13.31 -56.63
C THR A 37 6.73 13.05 -56.79
N PHE A 38 7.39 12.59 -55.72
CA PHE A 38 8.78 12.16 -55.80
C PHE A 38 8.87 10.80 -56.51
N THR A 39 9.54 10.83 -57.65
CA THR A 39 9.91 9.70 -58.49
C THR A 39 10.93 8.83 -57.76
N ALA A 40 10.62 7.54 -57.60
CA ALA A 40 11.55 6.54 -57.11
C ALA A 40 12.64 6.28 -58.16
N ARG A 41 13.85 6.80 -57.93
CA ARG A 41 15.06 6.33 -58.62
C ARG A 41 15.74 5.26 -57.78
N LYS A 42 15.71 4.06 -58.34
CA LYS A 42 16.45 2.86 -57.95
C LYS A 42 17.95 3.16 -58.12
N LEU A 43 18.68 3.26 -57.01
CA LEU A 43 20.14 3.19 -57.01
C LEU A 43 20.55 1.97 -56.20
N ALA A 44 20.95 0.94 -56.92
CA ALA A 44 21.63 -0.21 -56.35
C ALA A 44 23.06 0.22 -56.01
N VAL A 45 23.40 0.19 -54.73
CA VAL A 45 24.80 0.16 -54.26
C VAL A 45 24.94 -1.09 -53.41
N SER A 46 25.68 -2.04 -53.99
CA SER A 46 26.17 -3.26 -53.36
C SER A 46 27.47 -2.92 -52.65
N ALA A 47 27.53 -3.19 -51.35
CA ALA A 47 28.66 -3.19 -50.39
C ALA A 47 28.13 -2.51 -49.11
N ASP A 48 28.21 -3.03 -47.90
CA ASP A 48 29.18 -3.93 -47.33
C ASP A 48 28.53 -4.60 -46.09
N ARG A 49 28.53 -5.93 -46.04
CA ARG A 49 27.85 -6.74 -45.01
C ARG A 49 28.70 -6.89 -43.74
N LYS A 50 29.81 -6.16 -43.60
CA LYS A 50 30.79 -6.32 -42.52
C LYS A 50 30.77 -5.27 -41.39
N LEU A 51 30.00 -4.19 -41.49
CA LEU A 51 29.97 -3.13 -40.44
C LEU A 51 28.89 -3.31 -39.36
N LYS A 52 28.02 -4.32 -39.44
CA LYS A 52 26.91 -4.51 -38.48
C LYS A 52 27.27 -5.23 -37.18
N TRP A 53 28.51 -5.70 -37.02
CA TRP A 53 28.92 -6.49 -35.84
C TRP A 53 29.86 -5.74 -34.89
N ALA A 54 30.27 -4.51 -35.22
CA ALA A 54 31.20 -3.73 -34.39
C ALA A 54 30.53 -2.66 -33.51
N CYS A 55 29.27 -2.27 -33.76
CA CYS A 55 28.55 -1.27 -32.95
C CYS A 55 27.55 -1.86 -31.95
N ARG A 56 27.57 -3.17 -31.70
CA ARG A 56 26.58 -3.86 -30.85
C ARG A 56 27.19 -4.45 -29.56
N LEU A 57 28.30 -3.87 -29.08
CA LEU A 57 28.97 -4.32 -27.86
C LEU A 57 29.29 -3.20 -26.84
N SER A 58 28.74 -1.99 -27.01
CA SER A 58 28.88 -0.88 -26.06
C SER A 58 27.58 -0.51 -25.32
N LEU A 59 26.53 -1.32 -25.48
CA LEU A 59 25.28 -1.25 -24.71
C LEU A 59 25.19 -2.38 -23.68
N VAL A 60 26.32 -2.73 -23.08
CA VAL A 60 26.40 -3.66 -21.95
C VAL A 60 26.61 -2.83 -20.68
N ASP A 61 25.59 -2.86 -19.81
CA ASP A 61 25.58 -2.42 -18.42
C ASP A 61 26.10 -1.01 -18.11
N GLN A 62 25.30 0.00 -18.46
CA GLN A 62 25.13 1.10 -17.51
C GLN A 62 24.27 0.56 -16.36
N SER A 63 24.94 -0.03 -15.37
CA SER A 63 24.36 -0.21 -14.04
C SER A 63 23.64 1.08 -13.63
N PRO A 64 22.42 1.02 -13.08
CA PRO A 64 21.75 2.23 -12.61
C PRO A 64 22.71 2.98 -11.68
N PRO A 65 22.78 4.33 -11.78
CA PRO A 65 23.71 5.11 -10.98
C PRO A 65 23.55 4.66 -9.53
N LYS A 66 24.65 4.20 -8.91
CA LYS A 66 24.70 3.86 -7.48
C LYS A 66 24.04 5.02 -6.73
N SER A 67 22.84 4.78 -6.23
CA SER A 67 22.13 5.75 -5.41
C SER A 67 23.04 6.11 -4.26
N SER A 68 23.41 7.39 -4.14
CA SER A 68 24.21 7.89 -3.00
C SER A 68 23.45 7.76 -1.68
N VAL A 69 22.14 7.53 -1.75
CA VAL A 69 21.25 7.35 -0.61
C VAL A 69 21.36 5.92 -0.08
N ASP A 70 21.62 5.81 1.21
CA ASP A 70 21.61 4.53 1.94
C ASP A 70 20.17 4.08 2.22
N MET A 71 19.62 3.30 1.29
CA MET A 71 18.25 2.80 1.39
C MET A 71 18.07 1.75 2.49
N GLU A 72 19.10 0.95 2.77
CA GLU A 72 19.05 -0.06 3.82
C GLU A 72 19.03 0.61 5.20
N GLY A 73 19.85 1.66 5.38
CA GLY A 73 19.82 2.50 6.57
C GLY A 73 18.44 3.14 6.81
N LEU A 74 17.78 3.61 5.74
CA LEU A 74 16.41 4.14 5.83
C LEU A 74 15.36 3.08 6.17
N VAL A 75 15.52 1.85 5.68
CA VAL A 75 14.67 0.71 6.08
C VAL A 75 14.84 0.43 7.58
N GLY A 76 16.09 0.39 8.08
CA GLY A 76 16.39 0.24 9.50
C GLY A 76 15.77 1.35 10.34
N PHE A 77 15.95 2.61 9.91
CA PHE A 77 15.33 3.77 10.56
C PHE A 77 13.81 3.60 10.69
N LEU A 78 13.11 3.13 9.65
CA LEU A 78 11.65 2.96 9.72
C LEU A 78 11.21 1.82 10.66
N TYR A 79 12.04 0.78 10.84
CA TYR A 79 11.77 -0.25 11.85
C TYR A 79 11.85 0.31 13.27
N ASP A 80 12.74 1.26 13.50
CA ASP A 80 12.91 1.90 14.80
C ASP A 80 11.89 3.01 15.03
N ASP A 81 11.64 3.88 14.04
CA ASP A 81 10.84 5.10 14.18
C ASP A 81 9.33 4.84 14.14
N LEU A 82 8.82 4.02 13.22
CA LEU A 82 7.37 3.84 13.04
C LEU A 82 6.64 3.21 14.23
N PRO A 83 7.21 2.27 15.02
CA PRO A 83 6.60 1.81 16.26
C PRO A 83 6.30 2.93 17.27
N HIS A 84 7.05 4.04 17.20
CA HIS A 84 6.91 5.20 18.09
C HIS A 84 5.87 6.22 17.61
N LEU A 85 5.18 5.95 16.48
CA LEU A 85 4.24 6.87 15.84
C LEU A 85 3.22 7.53 16.78
N PHE A 86 2.76 6.83 17.82
CA PHE A 86 1.76 7.34 18.77
C PHE A 86 2.18 7.35 20.23
N ASP A 87 3.43 7.03 20.55
CA ASP A 87 3.92 7.13 21.92
C ASP A 87 4.51 8.53 22.20
N GLU A 88 5.25 8.65 23.30
CA GLU A 88 5.84 9.93 23.72
C GLU A 88 7.15 10.26 22.98
N GLN A 89 7.80 9.28 22.36
CA GLN A 89 8.96 9.52 21.51
C GLN A 89 8.52 10.15 20.19
N GLY A 90 7.46 9.62 19.58
CA GLY A 90 6.94 10.13 18.32
C GLY A 90 7.90 9.92 17.14
N ILE A 91 7.59 10.59 16.03
CA ILE A 91 8.34 10.51 14.77
C ILE A 91 9.48 11.52 14.73
N ASP A 92 10.67 11.10 14.32
CA ASP A 92 11.79 12.00 14.07
C ASP A 92 11.56 12.85 12.81
N ARG A 93 11.30 14.14 13.05
CA ARG A 93 11.05 15.16 12.00
C ARG A 93 12.24 15.32 11.05
N THR A 94 13.47 15.06 11.49
CA THR A 94 14.67 15.37 10.72
C THR A 94 14.84 14.48 9.49
N ALA A 95 14.28 13.26 9.54
CA ALA A 95 14.28 12.29 8.45
C ALA A 95 13.33 12.64 7.29
N TYR A 96 12.42 13.60 7.49
CA TYR A 96 11.40 14.00 6.53
C TYR A 96 11.74 15.35 5.87
N ASP A 97 11.32 15.50 4.61
CA ASP A 97 11.30 16.79 3.93
C ASP A 97 10.22 17.70 4.53
N GLU A 98 10.48 19.01 4.59
CA GLU A 98 9.49 19.99 5.08
C GLU A 98 8.17 19.89 4.29
N ARG A 99 8.29 19.64 2.98
CA ARG A 99 7.18 19.44 2.04
C ARG A 99 6.96 17.95 1.73
N VAL A 100 6.81 17.14 2.77
CA VAL A 100 6.40 15.74 2.61
C VAL A 100 4.91 15.64 2.25
N LEU A 101 4.63 14.86 1.21
CA LEU A 101 3.26 14.53 0.79
C LEU A 101 2.75 13.32 1.59
N PHE A 102 1.87 13.53 2.56
CA PHE A 102 1.13 12.46 3.22
C PHE A 102 -0.27 12.31 2.60
N ARG A 103 -0.62 11.08 2.22
CA ARG A 103 -1.94 10.76 1.67
C ARG A 103 -2.44 9.44 2.20
N ASP A 104 -3.67 9.43 2.67
CA ASP A 104 -4.44 8.22 2.91
C ASP A 104 -5.83 8.36 2.25
N PRO A 105 -6.70 7.35 2.30
CA PRO A 105 -8.00 7.40 1.65
C PRO A 105 -8.95 8.51 2.15
N ILE A 106 -8.75 9.03 3.36
CA ILE A 106 -9.65 10.00 4.03
C ILE A 106 -8.96 11.30 4.46
N THR A 107 -7.63 11.37 4.50
CA THR A 107 -6.82 12.53 4.87
C THR A 107 -5.69 12.78 3.88
N LYS A 108 -5.31 14.06 3.76
CA LYS A 108 -4.20 14.51 2.92
C LYS A 108 -3.50 15.69 3.59
N HIS A 109 -2.17 15.63 3.65
CA HIS A 109 -1.32 16.72 4.12
C HIS A 109 -0.12 16.89 3.19
N ASP A 110 0.27 18.15 2.91
CA ASP A 110 1.39 18.46 2.03
C ASP A 110 2.61 19.00 2.80
N THR A 111 2.63 18.84 4.14
CA THR A 111 3.71 19.28 5.04
C THR A 111 3.89 18.32 6.22
N ILE A 112 5.11 18.25 6.76
CA ILE A 112 5.42 17.44 7.96
C ILE A 112 4.62 17.90 9.18
N SER A 113 4.45 19.21 9.35
CA SER A 113 3.68 19.77 10.47
C SER A 113 2.21 19.36 10.43
N GLY A 114 1.60 19.32 9.24
CA GLY A 114 0.22 18.86 9.07
C GLY A 114 0.04 17.39 9.43
N TYR A 115 0.99 16.54 9.02
CA TYR A 115 1.01 15.13 9.39
C TYR A 115 1.12 14.91 10.91
N LEU A 116 2.05 15.60 11.57
CA LEU A 116 2.21 15.51 13.03
C LEU A 116 1.00 16.04 13.80
N PHE A 117 0.35 17.08 13.29
CA PHE A 117 -0.92 17.56 13.85
C PHE A 117 -2.01 16.49 13.76
N ASN A 118 -2.11 15.77 12.64
CA ASN A 118 -3.07 14.67 12.48
C ASN A 118 -2.79 13.53 13.47
N ILE A 119 -1.53 13.12 13.63
CA ILE A 119 -1.13 12.13 14.65
C ILE A 119 -1.55 12.59 16.04
N ALA A 120 -1.26 13.85 16.39
CA ALA A 120 -1.63 14.40 17.70
C ALA A 120 -3.15 14.41 17.92
N LEU A 121 -3.93 14.78 16.90
CA LEU A 121 -5.39 14.71 16.94
C LEU A 121 -5.88 13.27 17.16
N LEU A 122 -5.31 12.30 16.45
CA LEU A 122 -5.64 10.88 16.61
C LEU A 122 -5.30 10.37 18.03
N LYS A 123 -4.16 10.78 18.62
CA LYS A 123 -3.82 10.46 20.03
C LYS A 123 -4.85 10.99 21.03
N VAL A 124 -5.49 12.12 20.74
CA VAL A 124 -6.51 12.72 21.61
C VAL A 124 -7.86 12.03 21.44
N LEU A 125 -8.24 11.68 20.20
CA LEU A 125 -9.55 11.12 19.89
C LEU A 125 -9.62 9.60 20.10
N PHE A 126 -8.49 8.90 19.99
CA PHE A 126 -8.41 7.45 20.04
C PHE A 126 -7.30 6.99 21.00
N ARG A 127 -7.30 5.70 21.35
CA ARG A 127 -6.11 4.99 21.86
C ARG A 127 -5.52 4.17 20.71
N PRO A 128 -4.64 4.78 19.89
CA PRO A 128 -4.02 4.09 18.76
C PRO A 128 -2.97 3.08 19.24
N GLN A 129 -2.90 1.96 18.55
CA GLN A 129 -1.84 0.96 18.64
C GLN A 129 -1.39 0.65 17.23
N PHE A 130 -0.13 0.96 16.93
CA PHE A 130 0.48 0.69 15.65
C PHE A 130 1.30 -0.60 15.71
N GLN A 131 1.07 -1.48 14.75
CA GLN A 131 1.81 -2.73 14.61
C GLN A 131 2.49 -2.76 13.26
N LEU A 132 3.80 -2.57 13.26
CA LEU A 132 4.63 -2.78 12.08
C LEU A 132 4.86 -4.29 11.89
N HIS A 133 4.63 -4.77 10.66
CA HIS A 133 4.85 -6.18 10.31
C HIS A 133 6.15 -6.37 9.55
N TRP A 134 6.40 -5.52 8.55
CA TRP A 134 7.65 -5.49 7.82
C TRP A 134 7.82 -4.14 7.12
N VAL A 135 9.08 -3.84 6.80
CA VAL A 135 9.55 -2.75 5.95
C VAL A 135 10.48 -3.38 4.92
N LYS A 136 10.32 -2.99 3.64
CA LYS A 136 11.18 -3.47 2.56
C LYS A 136 11.35 -2.40 1.49
N GLN A 137 12.53 -2.32 0.90
CA GLN A 137 12.72 -1.53 -0.30
C GLN A 137 11.99 -2.21 -1.47
N THR A 138 11.16 -1.45 -2.19
CA THR A 138 10.39 -1.93 -3.35
C THR A 138 10.78 -1.25 -4.66
N GLY A 139 11.50 -0.14 -4.60
CA GLY A 139 12.03 0.57 -5.77
C GLY A 139 13.33 1.30 -5.42
N PRO A 140 13.99 1.93 -6.42
CA PRO A 140 15.28 2.60 -6.21
C PRO A 140 15.26 3.66 -5.10
N TYR A 141 14.14 4.37 -4.96
CA TYR A 141 13.93 5.40 -3.93
C TYR A 141 12.55 5.25 -3.28
N GLU A 142 12.09 4.00 -3.15
CA GLU A 142 10.78 3.67 -2.60
C GLU A 142 10.90 2.55 -1.57
N ILE A 143 10.34 2.79 -0.39
CA ILE A 143 10.24 1.82 0.69
C ILE A 143 8.77 1.55 0.94
N THR A 144 8.39 0.28 0.97
CA THR A 144 7.04 -0.13 1.33
C THR A 144 7.03 -0.71 2.74
N THR A 145 6.02 -0.37 3.52
CA THR A 145 5.77 -0.94 4.83
C THR A 145 4.45 -1.70 4.84
N ARG A 146 4.31 -2.64 5.77
CA ARG A 146 3.06 -3.35 6.06
C ARG A 146 2.75 -3.18 7.51
N TRP A 147 1.51 -2.80 7.80
CA TRP A 147 1.11 -2.44 9.15
C TRP A 147 -0.32 -2.83 9.48
N THR A 148 -0.61 -2.80 10.77
CA THR A 148 -1.95 -2.88 11.33
C THR A 148 -2.11 -1.81 12.38
N MET A 149 -3.13 -0.99 12.21
CA MET A 149 -3.51 0.09 13.10
C MET A 149 -4.76 -0.31 13.86
N ILE A 150 -4.73 -0.26 15.18
CA ILE A 150 -5.91 -0.49 16.02
C ILE A 150 -6.18 0.82 16.76
N MET A 151 -7.34 1.42 16.56
CA MET A 151 -7.74 2.69 17.17
C MET A 151 -9.02 2.50 17.97
N LYS A 152 -8.90 2.58 19.29
CA LYS A 152 -10.08 2.56 20.17
C LYS A 152 -10.61 3.97 20.37
N PHE A 153 -11.81 4.27 19.88
CA PHE A 153 -12.40 5.59 20.00
C PHE A 153 -12.88 5.85 21.42
N ILE A 154 -12.36 6.88 22.09
CA ILE A 154 -12.60 7.08 23.53
C ILE A 154 -13.80 7.97 23.85
N LEU A 155 -14.27 8.76 22.89
CA LEU A 155 -15.34 9.74 23.11
C LEU A 155 -16.75 9.12 23.14
N LEU A 156 -16.94 7.95 22.53
CA LEU A 156 -18.25 7.28 22.52
C LEU A 156 -18.37 6.33 23.71
N PRO A 157 -19.55 6.25 24.36
CA PRO A 157 -19.76 5.41 25.56
C PRO A 157 -19.40 3.92 25.36
N TRP A 158 -19.64 3.38 24.16
CA TRP A 158 -19.37 1.98 23.83
C TRP A 158 -17.94 1.71 23.36
N LYS A 159 -17.09 2.75 23.28
CA LYS A 159 -15.65 2.68 22.96
C LYS A 159 -15.33 1.77 21.76
N PRO A 160 -15.90 2.06 20.56
CA PRO A 160 -15.72 1.20 19.41
C PRO A 160 -14.24 1.10 19.04
N GLU A 161 -13.83 -0.08 18.62
CA GLU A 161 -12.48 -0.36 18.19
C GLU A 161 -12.44 -0.46 16.67
N LEU A 162 -11.69 0.44 16.05
CA LEU A 162 -11.43 0.44 14.62
C LEU A 162 -10.12 -0.29 14.39
N VAL A 163 -10.09 -1.16 13.39
CA VAL A 163 -8.88 -1.83 12.93
C VAL A 163 -8.64 -1.39 11.50
N PHE A 164 -7.42 -1.10 11.11
CA PHE A 164 -7.07 -0.86 9.72
C PHE A 164 -5.83 -1.67 9.42
N THR A 165 -5.80 -2.31 8.27
CA THR A 165 -4.58 -2.94 7.77
C THR A 165 -4.28 -2.39 6.40
N GLY A 166 -3.00 -2.30 6.10
CA GLY A 166 -2.59 -1.62 4.90
C GLY A 166 -1.11 -1.73 4.62
N THR A 167 -0.73 -1.05 3.55
CA THR A 167 0.66 -0.83 3.18
C THR A 167 0.89 0.65 2.98
N SER A 168 2.04 1.15 3.44
CA SER A 168 2.48 2.50 3.12
C SER A 168 3.59 2.45 2.10
N VAL A 169 3.51 3.28 1.06
CA VAL A 169 4.61 3.50 0.13
C VAL A 169 5.25 4.85 0.44
N MET A 170 6.51 4.82 0.84
CA MET A 170 7.31 5.97 1.22
C MET A 170 8.32 6.28 0.12
N GLY A 171 8.21 7.49 -0.44
CA GLY A 171 9.16 8.00 -1.42
C GLY A 171 10.32 8.73 -0.74
N VAL A 172 11.53 8.45 -1.21
CA VAL A 172 12.77 9.07 -0.74
C VAL A 172 13.28 10.03 -1.79
N ASN A 173 13.67 11.23 -1.37
CA ASN A 173 14.25 12.22 -2.26
C ASN A 173 15.73 11.86 -2.52
N PRO A 174 16.12 11.57 -3.78
CA PRO A 174 17.47 11.12 -4.10
C PRO A 174 18.55 12.19 -3.83
N LYS A 175 18.17 13.47 -3.70
CA LYS A 175 19.11 14.58 -3.52
C LYS A 175 19.57 14.76 -2.08
N ASN A 176 18.69 14.51 -1.11
CA ASN A 176 18.94 14.77 0.31
C ASN A 176 18.74 13.54 1.21
N GLY A 177 18.24 12.42 0.66
CA GLY A 177 18.00 11.19 1.39
C GLY A 177 16.82 11.23 2.35
N LYS A 178 15.95 12.24 2.27
CA LYS A 178 14.80 12.41 3.17
C LYS A 178 13.51 11.84 2.58
N PHE A 179 12.56 11.48 3.43
CA PHE A 179 11.23 11.08 3.00
C PHE A 179 10.43 12.27 2.47
N CYS A 180 10.01 12.21 1.21
CA CYS A 180 9.28 13.27 0.52
C CYS A 180 7.84 12.90 0.18
N SER A 181 7.47 11.62 0.28
CA SER A 181 6.08 11.18 0.19
C SER A 181 5.81 9.98 1.08
N HIS A 182 4.56 9.85 1.50
CA HIS A 182 4.03 8.77 2.30
C HIS A 182 2.58 8.56 1.87
N VAL A 183 2.32 7.45 1.18
CA VAL A 183 0.99 7.11 0.66
C VAL A 183 0.52 5.81 1.31
N ASP A 184 -0.60 5.89 2.04
CA ASP A 184 -1.22 4.79 2.74
C ASP A 184 -2.35 4.16 1.91
N TYR A 185 -2.30 2.84 1.79
CA TYR A 185 -3.32 2.02 1.13
C TYR A 185 -3.98 1.10 2.13
N TRP A 186 -5.30 1.10 2.20
CA TRP A 186 -6.10 0.25 3.08
C TRP A 186 -6.54 -1.02 2.34
N ASP A 187 -6.40 -2.17 2.99
CA ASP A 187 -6.82 -3.46 2.42
C ASP A 187 -8.36 -3.61 2.36
N SER A 188 -9.10 -2.82 3.13
CA SER A 188 -10.58 -2.89 3.22
C SER A 188 -11.30 -2.18 2.07
N ILE A 189 -10.60 -1.44 1.23
CA ILE A 189 -11.18 -0.64 0.16
C ILE A 189 -10.46 -0.89 -1.16
N GLU A 190 -11.18 -0.74 -2.28
CA GLU A 190 -10.59 -0.87 -3.60
C GLU A 190 -10.05 0.47 -4.08
N LYS A 191 -10.85 1.54 -3.92
CA LYS A 191 -10.47 2.90 -4.32
C LYS A 191 -9.75 3.59 -3.18
N ASN A 192 -8.42 3.52 -3.22
CA ASN A 192 -7.54 4.14 -2.23
C ASN A 192 -7.17 5.59 -2.52
N ASP A 193 -7.66 6.15 -3.64
CA ASP A 193 -7.43 7.55 -3.96
C ASP A 193 -8.12 8.48 -2.95
N TYR A 194 -7.39 9.49 -2.50
CA TYR A 194 -7.96 10.57 -1.71
C TYR A 194 -8.88 11.45 -2.59
N PHE A 195 -10.14 11.73 -2.22
CA PHE A 195 -10.91 11.27 -1.07
C PHE A 195 -11.78 10.06 -1.44
N SER A 196 -11.76 9.00 -0.63
CA SER A 196 -12.47 7.75 -0.87
C SER A 196 -13.74 7.64 -0.02
N PRO A 197 -14.94 7.66 -0.65
CA PRO A 197 -16.20 7.41 0.05
C PRO A 197 -16.26 6.00 0.67
N GLU A 198 -15.58 5.02 0.06
CA GLU A 198 -15.49 3.66 0.57
C GLU A 198 -14.76 3.64 1.92
N GLY A 199 -13.65 4.37 2.05
CA GLY A 199 -12.91 4.53 3.30
C GLY A 199 -13.75 5.16 4.41
N LEU A 200 -14.50 6.22 4.10
CA LEU A 200 -15.38 6.86 5.09
C LEU A 200 -16.50 5.91 5.55
N VAL A 201 -17.11 5.17 4.62
CA VAL A 201 -18.15 4.18 4.95
C VAL A 201 -17.57 3.05 5.81
N ASP A 202 -16.34 2.60 5.55
CA ASP A 202 -15.65 1.60 6.38
C ASP A 202 -15.43 2.08 7.82
N VAL A 203 -15.01 3.33 8.01
CA VAL A 203 -14.90 3.96 9.34
C VAL A 203 -16.26 3.99 10.04
N ILE A 204 -17.31 4.46 9.37
CA ILE A 204 -18.66 4.56 9.95
C ILE A 204 -19.21 3.19 10.32
N LYS A 205 -18.97 2.16 9.50
CA LYS A 205 -19.38 0.78 9.80
C LYS A 205 -18.74 0.26 11.08
N GLN A 206 -17.44 0.50 11.28
CA GLN A 206 -16.71 0.07 12.47
C GLN A 206 -17.12 0.81 13.75
N LEU A 207 -17.64 2.03 13.64
CA LEU A 207 -18.12 2.80 14.79
C LEU A 207 -19.46 2.30 15.37
N ARG A 208 -20.15 1.38 14.68
CA ARG A 208 -21.46 0.86 15.12
C ARG A 208 -21.34 0.04 16.41
N ILE A 209 -22.42 0.03 17.19
CA ILE A 209 -22.50 -0.62 18.51
C ILE A 209 -22.35 -2.15 18.42
N TYR A 210 -22.69 -2.74 17.27
CA TYR A 210 -22.66 -4.19 17.09
C TYR A 210 -21.28 -4.64 16.59
N LYS A 211 -20.42 -5.05 17.52
CA LYS A 211 -19.19 -5.80 17.22
C LYS A 211 -19.30 -7.16 17.89
N THR A 212 -18.85 -8.21 17.20
CA THR A 212 -18.83 -9.58 17.71
C THR A 212 -18.15 -9.60 19.09
N PRO A 213 -18.74 -10.24 20.11
CA PRO A 213 -18.14 -10.30 21.43
C PRO A 213 -16.73 -10.89 21.35
N ASP A 214 -15.80 -10.36 22.15
CA ASP A 214 -14.43 -10.85 22.25
C ASP A 214 -14.45 -12.36 22.53
N LEU A 215 -13.97 -13.15 21.58
CA LEU A 215 -13.83 -14.59 21.74
C LEU A 215 -12.77 -14.82 22.84
N GLU A 216 -13.19 -15.45 23.94
CA GLU A 216 -12.35 -15.79 25.08
C GLU A 216 -11.24 -16.75 24.67
N THR A 217 -10.08 -16.21 24.25
CA THR A 217 -8.83 -16.92 23.97
C THR A 217 -8.89 -18.03 22.88
N PRO A 218 -7.85 -18.18 22.05
CA PRO A 218 -6.53 -17.58 22.15
C PRO A 218 -6.45 -16.14 21.62
N LYS A 219 -5.50 -15.36 22.14
CA LYS A 219 -5.20 -14.02 21.62
C LYS A 219 -4.72 -14.15 20.17
N TYR A 220 -5.45 -13.55 19.25
CA TYR A 220 -5.07 -13.48 17.84
C TYR A 220 -4.57 -12.07 17.49
N ARG A 221 -3.62 -12.00 16.55
CA ARG A 221 -3.12 -10.75 15.96
C ARG A 221 -3.65 -10.64 14.54
N ILE A 222 -4.31 -9.54 14.22
CA ILE A 222 -4.79 -9.28 12.86
C ILE A 222 -3.60 -8.90 11.97
N LEU A 223 -3.43 -9.61 10.85
CA LEU A 223 -2.36 -9.34 9.87
C LEU A 223 -2.91 -8.60 8.62
N LYS A 224 -4.16 -8.92 8.26
CA LYS A 224 -4.86 -8.32 7.12
C LYS A 224 -6.35 -8.34 7.37
N ARG A 225 -7.02 -7.22 7.12
CA ARG A 225 -8.47 -7.11 7.07
C ARG A 225 -8.88 -6.52 5.73
N THR A 226 -9.68 -7.27 5.00
CA THR A 226 -10.33 -6.80 3.76
C THR A 226 -11.80 -6.47 4.01
N ALA A 227 -12.53 -6.06 2.98
CA ALA A 227 -13.98 -5.85 3.07
C ALA A 227 -14.75 -7.12 3.46
N ASN A 228 -14.24 -8.31 3.12
CA ASN A 228 -14.98 -9.57 3.18
C ASN A 228 -14.38 -10.62 4.12
N TYR A 229 -13.10 -10.50 4.46
CA TYR A 229 -12.40 -11.48 5.30
C TYR A 229 -11.27 -10.87 6.11
N GLU A 230 -10.91 -11.55 7.20
CA GLU A 230 -9.80 -11.23 8.08
C GLU A 230 -8.81 -12.39 8.12
N VAL A 231 -7.52 -12.06 8.07
CA VAL A 231 -6.42 -13.00 8.28
C VAL A 231 -5.80 -12.68 9.62
N THR A 232 -5.84 -13.67 10.51
CA THR A 232 -5.31 -13.57 11.87
C THR A 232 -4.19 -14.59 12.07
N CYS A 233 -3.26 -14.25 12.95
CA CYS A 233 -2.24 -15.16 13.45
C CYS A 233 -2.53 -15.43 14.92
N ILE A 234 -2.61 -16.69 15.30
CA ILE A 234 -2.77 -17.09 16.69
C ILE A 234 -1.37 -17.15 17.30
N SER A 235 -1.08 -16.26 18.25
CA SER A 235 0.13 -16.40 19.05
C SER A 235 -0.13 -17.46 20.12
N SER A 236 0.17 -18.71 19.83
CA SER A 236 0.35 -19.71 20.89
C SER A 236 1.56 -19.29 21.72
N ASP A 237 1.40 -19.26 23.04
CA ASP A 237 2.45 -18.89 23.98
C ASP A 237 3.79 -19.57 23.64
N LYS A 238 4.86 -18.77 23.73
CA LYS A 238 6.23 -18.99 23.21
C LYS A 238 7.01 -20.18 23.82
N SER A 239 6.37 -21.23 24.31
CA SER A 239 7.05 -22.35 24.98
C SER A 239 6.98 -23.68 24.23
N TYR A 240 5.97 -23.89 23.38
CA TYR A 240 5.74 -25.21 22.78
C TYR A 240 6.19 -25.32 21.31
N CYS A 241 6.37 -24.21 20.59
CA CYS A 241 6.73 -24.25 19.18
C CYS A 241 8.20 -24.63 18.94
N CYS A 242 9.12 -24.19 19.80
CA CYS A 242 10.55 -24.47 19.61
C CYS A 242 10.90 -25.94 19.88
N ILE A 243 10.32 -26.55 20.92
CA ILE A 243 10.56 -27.95 21.28
C ILE A 243 9.87 -28.89 20.30
N GLN A 244 8.62 -28.60 19.89
CA GLN A 244 7.92 -29.46 18.93
C GLN A 244 8.58 -29.40 17.54
N CYS A 245 9.04 -28.23 17.08
CA CYS A 245 9.79 -28.12 15.82
C CYS A 245 11.17 -28.77 15.91
N LEU A 246 11.91 -28.63 17.02
CA LEU A 246 13.19 -29.32 17.20
C LEU A 246 13.01 -30.83 17.26
N LEU A 247 11.99 -31.33 17.97
CA LEU A 247 11.69 -32.75 18.02
C LEU A 247 11.27 -33.28 16.65
N PHE A 248 10.49 -32.53 15.87
CA PHE A 248 10.16 -32.92 14.50
C PHE A 248 11.39 -32.93 13.58
N LEU A 249 12.27 -31.93 13.69
CA LEU A 249 13.51 -31.88 12.90
C LEU A 249 14.49 -32.99 13.29
N LEU A 250 14.62 -33.26 14.59
CA LEU A 250 15.46 -34.35 15.09
C LEU A 250 14.88 -35.71 14.72
N PHE A 251 13.57 -35.89 14.78
CA PHE A 251 12.91 -37.12 14.35
C PHE A 251 13.05 -37.32 12.84
N TYR A 252 12.90 -36.25 12.04
CA TYR A 252 13.10 -36.31 10.59
C TYR A 252 14.55 -36.61 10.21
N ILE A 253 15.53 -35.98 10.86
CA ILE A 253 16.96 -36.28 10.66
C ILE A 253 17.28 -37.71 11.10
N PHE A 254 16.74 -38.19 12.23
CA PHE A 254 16.96 -39.55 12.71
C PHE A 254 16.34 -40.59 11.77
N THR A 255 15.12 -40.33 11.28
CA THR A 255 14.43 -41.21 10.33
C THR A 255 15.16 -41.23 8.98
N LEU A 256 15.60 -40.07 8.46
CA LEU A 256 16.41 -40.01 7.24
C LEU A 256 17.74 -40.74 7.40
N ARG A 257 18.37 -40.67 8.59
CA ARG A 257 19.62 -41.38 8.87
C ARG A 257 19.41 -42.90 8.97
N GLN A 258 18.29 -43.38 9.53
CA GLN A 258 17.97 -44.81 9.51
C GLN A 258 17.63 -45.31 8.10
N THR A 259 16.90 -44.53 7.30
CA THR A 259 16.59 -44.92 5.91
C THR A 259 17.84 -44.94 5.03
N ASN A 260 18.83 -44.07 5.26
CA ASN A 260 20.07 -44.06 4.50
C ASN A 260 21.00 -45.24 4.86
N VAL A 261 20.94 -45.72 6.12
CA VAL A 261 21.67 -46.92 6.56
C VAL A 261 21.00 -48.22 6.06
N GLN A 262 19.68 -48.22 5.82
CA GLN A 262 18.98 -49.36 5.20
C GLN A 262 18.98 -49.33 3.66
N SER A 263 19.11 -48.16 3.01
CA SER A 263 19.12 -48.06 1.54
C SER A 263 20.44 -48.47 0.88
N GLU A 264 21.52 -48.67 1.64
CA GLU A 264 22.75 -49.33 1.14
C GLU A 264 22.67 -50.87 1.18
N LEU A 265 21.60 -51.47 1.73
CA LEU A 265 21.51 -52.93 1.91
C LEU A 265 20.36 -53.63 1.16
N THR A 266 19.45 -52.91 0.50
CA THR A 266 18.42 -53.55 -0.33
C THR A 266 18.07 -52.69 -1.53
N GLY A 267 18.64 -53.04 -2.67
CA GLY A 267 18.13 -52.62 -3.96
C GLY A 267 16.76 -53.24 -4.27
N THR A 268 16.08 -52.61 -5.23
CA THR A 268 14.94 -53.11 -6.02
C THR A 268 13.51 -52.83 -5.49
N LEU A 269 12.70 -52.27 -6.41
CA LEU A 269 11.23 -52.15 -6.47
C LEU A 269 10.50 -51.01 -5.73
N GLY A 270 9.99 -50.05 -6.52
CA GLY A 270 8.55 -50.02 -6.82
C GLY A 270 7.64 -49.02 -6.08
N TYR A 271 7.38 -47.88 -6.73
CA TYR A 271 6.10 -47.16 -6.93
C TYR A 271 5.13 -46.79 -5.78
N LEU A 272 4.67 -45.53 -5.90
CA LEU A 272 3.35 -44.95 -5.56
C LEU A 272 2.97 -44.74 -4.08
N MET A 273 2.96 -43.47 -3.66
CA MET A 273 2.12 -43.00 -2.55
C MET A 273 1.17 -41.90 -2.99
N ASN A 274 -0.11 -42.27 -2.99
CA ASN A 274 -1.29 -41.40 -2.97
C ASN A 274 -1.80 -41.47 -1.53
N VAL A 275 -1.86 -40.35 -0.80
CA VAL A 275 -2.35 -40.34 0.59
C VAL A 275 -3.45 -39.30 0.74
N LYS A 276 -4.67 -39.83 0.86
CA LYS A 276 -5.87 -39.20 1.41
C LYS A 276 -5.76 -39.11 2.94
N HIS A 277 -6.38 -38.05 3.46
CA HIS A 277 -7.04 -37.91 4.77
C HIS A 277 -6.37 -38.49 6.02
N PHE A 278 -6.07 -37.61 6.98
CA PHE A 278 -5.99 -37.96 8.41
C PHE A 278 -6.95 -37.10 9.22
N HIS A 279 -7.89 -37.78 9.88
CA HIS A 279 -8.77 -37.28 10.93
C HIS A 279 -8.15 -37.64 12.30
N LEU A 280 -8.24 -36.68 13.23
CA LEU A 280 -8.49 -36.79 14.68
C LEU A 280 -7.61 -37.72 15.57
N PHE A 281 -6.89 -37.05 16.50
CA PHE A 281 -6.75 -37.32 17.95
C PHE A 281 -6.12 -38.65 18.43
N PRO A 282 -5.55 -38.72 19.67
CA PRO A 282 -6.01 -38.15 20.94
C PRO A 282 -5.17 -37.03 21.55
#